data_AF-A0A971EZN3-F1
#
_entry.id   AF-A0A971EZN3-F1
#
_cell.length_a   1.000
_cell.length_b   1.000
_cell.length_c   1.000
_cell.angle_alpha   90.00
_cell.angle_beta   90.00
_cell.angle_gamma   90.00
#
_symmetry.space_group_name_H-M   'P 1'
#
loop_
_entity.id
_entity.type
_entity.pdbx_description
1 polymer ?
#
loop_
_entity_poly.entity_id
_entity_poly.type
_entity_poly.pdbx_seq_one_letter_code
_entity_poly.pdbx_strand_id
1 'polypeptide(L)'
;MHENSNSNLQKNLKTVIGIMGCTNTDIAAYAGCSASNISRIRSGSRTYSKDSKTVKCLVTGIYEYASAYGYLDRICSLIDCKRKDSVKDMQSALAHWLFKNNIYSDSISYETINHKLARFRFFGEKLNAIMDMLELSNVKLGKAISIDPSYISRLRNGVRTPKRNHALNEDIAQYLIDRIIEQNKQKQLSRMMNVSFAATNDEAYIKNAFLKWLTDSDSKSNESAVENFLENIDRFTPAIPKILPEMNDIIDSFLLDDKSDEYIGIKGLQSAVVRFLSNVISKKAEEIWLYSDQDMVWITENREYLLAWTFLLGACVKHRIKIKIIHTIDRDADEMISGLESWIPLYMSGMIEPYYCRKRSDLRFSHSLFICPKTVCVESYNVKGSENTGIYRYHEDEMHLMVYQDQFDSLLSYCEPLMKIYTQSDLAKYIFYTDSMFSKSGIITMLNSLSIAFMPNETLDSMLKKVQLTDEEKENIYAFHSNRKNLYNNAFRAGKASDIIPLPKPADVEEGKVSLNLENIRSGLRIPYTKEEYMSHVRSVLDALRTNTGYNFINLPEMPFLNVQIILNGDIVTVAKSNTPQIAFVISNPFLTQAFKDYTKKLLDKYYQGRSDIEQKLSEYLV
;
A
#
# COMPACT_ATOMS: atom_id res chain seq x y z
N MET A 1 -46.19 8.50 -19.40
CA MET A 1 -45.19 8.82 -20.45
C MET A 1 -44.15 9.88 -20.03
N HIS A 2 -44.45 10.85 -19.16
CA HIS A 2 -43.48 11.91 -18.79
C HIS A 2 -42.32 11.50 -17.86
N GLU A 3 -42.51 10.49 -16.99
CA GLU A 3 -41.47 10.04 -16.05
C GLU A 3 -40.28 9.36 -16.75
N ASN A 4 -40.54 8.48 -17.73
CA ASN A 4 -39.48 7.85 -18.54
C ASN A 4 -38.66 8.86 -19.34
N SER A 5 -39.26 9.97 -19.76
CA SER A 5 -38.61 10.99 -20.59
C SER A 5 -37.57 11.82 -19.83
N ASN A 6 -37.80 12.10 -18.54
CA ASN A 6 -36.84 12.81 -17.69
C ASN A 6 -35.72 11.89 -17.17
N SER A 7 -36.04 10.62 -16.91
CA SER A 7 -35.03 9.59 -16.63
C SER A 7 -34.04 9.48 -17.80
N ASN A 8 -34.55 9.47 -19.04
CA ASN A 8 -33.71 9.50 -20.24
C ASN A 8 -32.86 10.78 -20.32
N LEU A 9 -33.44 11.96 -20.09
CA LEU A 9 -32.71 13.24 -20.06
C LEU A 9 -31.52 13.18 -19.09
N GLN A 10 -31.74 12.69 -17.88
CA GLN A 10 -30.70 12.58 -16.86
C GLN A 10 -29.53 11.72 -17.34
N LYS A 11 -29.85 10.53 -17.87
CA LYS A 11 -28.88 9.52 -18.29
C LYS A 11 -28.11 9.95 -19.55
N ASN A 12 -28.82 10.49 -20.52
CA ASN A 12 -28.25 11.01 -21.76
C ASN A 12 -27.40 12.26 -21.52
N LEU A 13 -27.80 13.16 -20.60
CA LEU A 13 -26.99 14.31 -20.23
C LEU A 13 -25.68 13.88 -19.55
N LYS A 14 -25.71 12.89 -18.65
CA LYS A 14 -24.49 12.31 -18.07
C LYS A 14 -23.56 11.77 -19.16
N THR A 15 -24.11 11.12 -20.17
CA THR A 15 -23.35 10.57 -21.31
C THR A 15 -22.70 11.68 -22.13
N VAL A 16 -23.44 12.74 -22.47
CA VAL A 16 -22.93 13.91 -23.22
C VAL A 16 -21.82 14.62 -22.45
N ILE A 17 -22.02 14.86 -21.14
CA ILE A 17 -21.00 15.43 -20.25
C ILE A 17 -19.75 14.54 -20.21
N GLY A 18 -19.93 13.22 -20.12
CA GLY A 18 -18.84 12.25 -20.12
C GLY A 18 -18.03 12.26 -21.42
N ILE A 19 -18.70 12.33 -22.57
CA ILE A 19 -18.03 12.37 -23.89
C ILE A 19 -17.21 13.65 -24.08
N MET A 20 -17.69 14.77 -23.54
CA MET A 20 -17.02 16.07 -23.63
C MET A 20 -16.00 16.32 -22.50
N GLY A 21 -16.00 15.50 -21.45
CA GLY A 21 -15.09 15.63 -20.31
C GLY A 21 -15.25 16.95 -19.53
N CYS A 22 -16.45 17.53 -19.52
CA CYS A 22 -16.71 18.86 -18.96
C CYS A 22 -17.46 18.79 -17.62
N THR A 23 -17.49 19.89 -16.90
CA THR A 23 -18.22 20.03 -15.63
C THR A 23 -19.58 20.71 -15.85
N ASN A 24 -20.44 20.65 -14.82
CA ASN A 24 -21.69 21.42 -14.80
C ASN A 24 -21.43 22.93 -14.93
N THR A 25 -20.30 23.41 -14.41
CA THR A 25 -19.90 24.82 -14.46
C THR A 25 -19.52 25.23 -15.88
N ASP A 26 -18.82 24.35 -16.61
CA ASP A 26 -18.42 24.61 -17.98
C ASP A 26 -19.64 24.77 -18.89
N ILE A 27 -20.57 23.81 -18.87
CA ILE A 27 -21.81 23.90 -19.66
C ILE A 27 -22.63 25.12 -19.24
N ALA A 28 -22.69 25.42 -17.94
CA ALA A 28 -23.46 26.56 -17.44
C ALA A 28 -22.95 27.91 -17.97
N ALA A 29 -21.62 28.06 -18.11
CA ALA A 29 -21.00 29.25 -18.67
C ALA A 29 -21.44 29.51 -20.13
N TYR A 30 -21.44 28.46 -20.96
CA TYR A 30 -21.90 28.55 -22.36
C TYR A 30 -23.43 28.57 -22.48
N ALA A 31 -24.16 27.97 -21.54
CA ALA A 31 -25.61 27.99 -21.51
C ALA A 31 -26.21 29.31 -20.99
N GLY A 32 -25.38 30.22 -20.46
CA GLY A 32 -25.84 31.45 -19.80
C GLY A 32 -26.73 31.18 -18.58
N CYS A 33 -26.40 30.16 -17.78
CA CYS A 33 -27.20 29.77 -16.60
C CYS A 33 -26.31 29.39 -15.41
N SER A 34 -26.90 29.03 -14.26
CA SER A 34 -26.13 28.60 -13.08
C SER A 34 -25.73 27.12 -13.17
N ALA A 35 -24.53 26.79 -12.66
CA ALA A 35 -24.07 25.40 -12.54
C ALA A 35 -25.03 24.53 -11.71
N SER A 36 -25.75 25.14 -10.76
CA SER A 36 -26.79 24.48 -9.96
C SER A 36 -28.01 24.07 -10.80
N ASN A 37 -28.35 24.78 -11.87
CA ASN A 37 -29.44 24.38 -12.78
C ASN A 37 -29.05 23.14 -13.59
N ILE A 38 -27.82 23.09 -14.12
CA ILE A 38 -27.30 21.90 -14.83
C ILE A 38 -27.21 20.70 -13.87
N SER A 39 -26.76 20.93 -12.64
CA SER A 39 -26.72 19.90 -11.60
C SER A 39 -28.10 19.32 -11.27
N ARG A 40 -29.13 20.17 -11.19
CA ARG A 40 -30.51 19.73 -10.92
C ARG A 40 -31.09 18.85 -12.04
N ILE A 41 -30.79 19.17 -13.29
CA ILE A 41 -31.17 18.34 -14.45
C ILE A 41 -30.40 17.01 -14.40
N ARG A 42 -29.09 17.04 -14.13
CA ARG A 42 -28.22 15.86 -14.08
C ARG A 42 -28.52 14.93 -12.90
N SER A 43 -29.03 15.45 -11.79
CA SER A 43 -29.46 14.68 -10.62
C SER A 43 -30.88 14.14 -10.74
N GLY A 44 -31.69 14.66 -11.66
CA GLY A 44 -33.12 14.32 -11.76
C GLY A 44 -33.98 15.00 -10.70
N SER A 45 -33.42 15.91 -9.90
CA SER A 45 -34.15 16.64 -8.85
C SER A 45 -35.21 17.61 -9.38
N ARG A 46 -35.19 17.91 -10.68
CA ARG A 46 -36.23 18.67 -11.38
C ARG A 46 -36.50 18.09 -12.76
N THR A 47 -37.77 18.03 -13.15
CA THR A 47 -38.22 17.57 -14.46
C THR A 47 -38.48 18.75 -15.40
N TYR A 48 -38.19 18.56 -16.68
CA TYR A 48 -38.34 19.58 -17.72
C TYR A 48 -39.02 19.00 -18.95
N SER A 49 -39.79 19.83 -19.67
CA SER A 49 -40.26 19.47 -21.01
C SER A 49 -39.14 19.72 -22.03
N LYS A 50 -39.13 18.92 -23.11
CA LYS A 50 -38.17 19.03 -24.22
C LYS A 50 -38.11 20.45 -24.80
N ASP A 51 -39.24 21.14 -24.86
CA ASP A 51 -39.36 22.48 -25.47
C ASP A 51 -39.15 23.62 -24.47
N SER A 52 -38.84 23.32 -23.21
CA SER A 52 -38.62 24.32 -22.17
C SER A 52 -37.43 25.23 -22.47
N LYS A 53 -37.51 26.47 -22.00
CA LYS A 53 -36.40 27.45 -22.12
C LYS A 53 -35.10 26.90 -21.51
N THR A 54 -35.20 26.17 -20.40
CA THR A 54 -34.05 25.58 -19.72
C THR A 54 -33.35 24.51 -20.57
N VAL A 55 -34.11 23.64 -21.25
CA VAL A 55 -33.53 22.62 -22.14
C VAL A 55 -32.90 23.26 -23.37
N LYS A 56 -33.52 24.32 -23.91
CA LYS A 56 -32.93 25.09 -25.02
C LYS A 56 -31.59 25.71 -24.61
N CYS A 57 -31.49 26.33 -23.44
CA CYS A 57 -30.23 26.84 -22.90
C CYS A 57 -29.19 25.73 -22.70
N LEU A 58 -29.59 24.58 -22.15
CA LEU A 58 -28.70 23.41 -21.98
C LEU A 58 -28.13 22.95 -23.32
N VAL A 59 -28.98 22.79 -24.34
CA VAL A 59 -28.60 22.35 -25.68
C VAL A 59 -27.68 23.37 -26.36
N THR A 60 -27.96 24.67 -26.21
CA THR A 60 -27.06 25.74 -26.66
C THR A 60 -25.71 25.65 -25.97
N GLY A 61 -25.67 25.50 -24.64
CA GLY A 61 -24.41 25.39 -23.89
C GLY A 61 -23.60 24.16 -24.26
N ILE A 62 -24.25 23.01 -24.49
CA ILE A 62 -23.58 21.81 -25.01
C ILE A 62 -22.99 22.06 -26.39
N TYR A 63 -23.78 22.66 -27.30
CA TYR A 63 -23.32 22.95 -28.66
C TYR A 63 -22.14 23.91 -28.68
N GLU A 64 -22.23 25.03 -27.97
CA GLU A 64 -21.18 26.05 -27.94
C GLU A 64 -19.90 25.53 -27.28
N TYR A 65 -20.04 24.76 -26.19
CA TYR A 65 -18.90 24.06 -25.60
C TYR A 65 -18.28 23.06 -26.60
N ALA A 66 -19.09 22.21 -27.23
CA ALA A 66 -18.59 21.25 -28.20
C ALA A 66 -17.90 21.93 -29.39
N SER A 67 -18.39 23.09 -29.82
CA SER A 67 -17.79 23.92 -30.87
C SER A 67 -16.44 24.50 -30.44
N ALA A 68 -16.37 25.10 -29.24
CA ALA A 68 -15.17 25.74 -28.72
C ALA A 68 -14.01 24.75 -28.47
N TYR A 69 -14.33 23.50 -28.11
CA TYR A 69 -13.34 22.49 -27.70
C TYR A 69 -13.18 21.34 -28.72
N GLY A 70 -13.75 21.45 -29.92
CA GLY A 70 -13.54 20.48 -31.00
C GLY A 70 -14.26 19.14 -30.82
N TYR A 71 -15.34 19.09 -30.05
CA TYR A 71 -16.14 17.88 -29.81
C TYR A 71 -17.33 17.71 -30.76
N LEU A 72 -17.57 18.65 -31.68
CA LEU A 72 -18.72 18.59 -32.59
C LEU A 72 -18.81 17.28 -33.37
N ASP A 73 -17.71 16.76 -33.91
CA ASP A 73 -17.72 15.51 -34.68
C ASP A 73 -18.16 14.30 -33.83
N ARG A 74 -17.80 14.29 -32.54
CA ARG A 74 -18.21 13.25 -31.60
C ARG A 74 -19.67 13.37 -31.21
N ILE A 75 -20.15 14.59 -30.97
CA ILE A 75 -21.57 14.84 -30.68
C ILE A 75 -22.43 14.50 -31.89
N CYS A 76 -22.02 14.89 -33.11
CA CYS A 76 -22.65 14.50 -34.37
C CYS A 76 -22.75 12.98 -34.52
N SER A 77 -21.67 12.25 -34.23
CA SER A 77 -21.64 10.79 -34.28
C SER A 77 -22.58 10.16 -33.24
N LEU A 78 -22.70 10.77 -32.05
CA LEU A 78 -23.56 10.29 -30.97
C LEU A 78 -25.06 10.45 -31.29
N ILE A 79 -25.43 11.59 -31.88
CA ILE A 79 -26.82 11.96 -32.15
C ILE A 79 -27.28 11.61 -33.57
N ASP A 80 -26.43 10.96 -34.36
CA ASP A 80 -26.67 10.58 -35.77
C ASP A 80 -27.04 11.79 -36.66
N CYS A 81 -26.23 12.85 -36.57
CA CYS A 81 -26.40 14.12 -37.30
C CYS A 81 -25.11 14.47 -38.07
N LYS A 82 -25.22 15.09 -39.26
CA LYS A 82 -24.05 15.43 -40.08
C LYS A 82 -23.57 16.85 -39.75
N ARG A 83 -22.25 17.07 -39.77
CA ARG A 83 -21.64 18.40 -39.50
C ARG A 83 -22.07 19.50 -40.49
N LYS A 84 -22.64 19.14 -41.64
CA LYS A 84 -23.17 20.08 -42.66
C LYS A 84 -24.57 20.60 -42.35
N ASP A 85 -25.23 20.09 -41.30
CA ASP A 85 -26.56 20.53 -40.89
C ASP A 85 -26.47 21.91 -40.19
N SER A 86 -27.55 22.71 -40.22
CA SER A 86 -27.51 24.03 -39.58
C SER A 86 -27.37 23.91 -38.06
N VAL A 87 -26.85 24.96 -37.38
CA VAL A 87 -26.73 24.98 -35.91
C VAL A 87 -28.06 24.62 -35.23
N LYS A 88 -29.18 25.11 -35.79
CA LYS A 88 -30.53 24.84 -35.28
C LYS A 88 -30.92 23.36 -35.43
N ASP A 89 -30.53 22.72 -36.52
CA ASP A 89 -30.83 21.31 -36.77
C ASP A 89 -30.05 20.41 -35.81
N MET A 90 -28.76 20.71 -35.56
CA MET A 90 -27.95 19.99 -34.59
C MET A 90 -28.49 20.15 -33.16
N GLN A 91 -28.87 21.37 -32.78
CA GLN A 91 -29.48 21.63 -31.48
C GLN A 91 -30.83 20.91 -31.34
N SER A 92 -31.65 20.88 -32.39
CA SER A 92 -32.92 20.14 -32.41
C SER A 92 -32.71 18.62 -32.30
N ALA A 93 -31.74 18.08 -33.03
CA ALA A 93 -31.35 16.67 -32.97
C ALA A 93 -30.83 16.28 -31.58
N LEU A 94 -29.98 17.13 -30.98
CA LEU A 94 -29.47 16.94 -29.63
C LEU A 94 -30.60 16.99 -28.58
N ALA A 95 -31.51 17.96 -28.69
CA ALA A 95 -32.68 18.05 -27.82
C ALA A 95 -33.57 16.81 -27.96
N HIS A 96 -33.74 16.28 -29.17
CA HIS A 96 -34.49 15.04 -29.40
C HIS A 96 -33.76 13.82 -28.79
N TRP A 97 -32.45 13.72 -29.01
CA TRP A 97 -31.63 12.61 -28.53
C TRP A 97 -31.61 12.54 -27.00
N LEU A 98 -31.48 13.69 -26.32
CA LEU A 98 -31.47 13.77 -24.86
C LEU A 98 -32.72 13.15 -24.22
N PHE A 99 -33.89 13.23 -24.85
CA PHE A 99 -35.14 12.69 -24.29
C PHE A 99 -35.50 11.29 -24.82
N LYS A 100 -34.74 10.76 -25.78
CA LYS A 100 -34.94 9.43 -26.38
C LYS A 100 -34.39 8.33 -25.46
N ASN A 101 -35.03 7.16 -25.47
CA ASN A 101 -34.47 5.98 -24.82
C ASN A 101 -33.32 5.44 -25.69
N ASN A 102 -32.07 5.65 -25.25
CA ASN A 102 -30.88 5.23 -25.98
C ASN A 102 -30.22 4.03 -25.27
N ILE A 103 -30.24 2.87 -25.92
CA ILE A 103 -29.68 1.59 -25.41
C ILE A 103 -28.16 1.71 -25.12
N TYR A 104 -27.45 2.56 -25.85
CA TYR A 104 -26.01 2.85 -25.66
C TYR A 104 -25.65 3.42 -24.28
N SER A 105 -26.62 3.97 -23.55
CA SER A 105 -26.35 4.59 -22.24
C SER A 105 -26.36 3.58 -21.08
N ASP A 106 -26.82 2.34 -21.29
CA ASP A 106 -26.76 1.25 -20.29
C ASP A 106 -25.41 0.51 -20.29
N SER A 107 -24.67 0.54 -21.40
CA SER A 107 -23.42 -0.22 -21.58
C SER A 107 -22.15 0.54 -21.18
N ILE A 108 -22.28 1.77 -20.70
CA ILE A 108 -21.13 2.60 -20.31
C ILE A 108 -21.07 2.64 -18.78
N SER A 109 -20.26 1.76 -18.20
CA SER A 109 -19.91 1.85 -16.78
C SER A 109 -19.14 3.15 -16.51
N TYR A 110 -19.37 3.77 -15.34
CA TYR A 110 -18.68 5.00 -14.91
C TYR A 110 -17.15 4.80 -14.88
N GLU A 111 -16.70 3.57 -14.67
CA GLU A 111 -15.30 3.17 -14.72
C GLU A 111 -14.76 3.24 -16.16
N THR A 112 -15.48 2.72 -17.16
CA THR A 112 -15.01 2.69 -18.56
C THR A 112 -14.87 4.09 -19.18
N ILE A 113 -15.66 5.09 -18.75
CA ILE A 113 -15.49 6.49 -19.20
C ILE A 113 -14.19 7.10 -18.67
N ASN A 114 -13.84 6.80 -17.41
CA ASN A 114 -12.58 7.26 -16.82
C ASN A 114 -11.36 6.53 -17.40
N HIS A 115 -11.51 5.30 -17.90
CA HIS A 115 -10.41 4.52 -18.46
C HIS A 115 -9.83 5.07 -19.78
N LYS A 116 -10.50 5.99 -20.49
CA LYS A 116 -10.01 6.54 -21.78
C LYS A 116 -9.77 8.06 -21.82
N LEU A 117 -10.01 8.81 -20.73
CA LEU A 117 -10.11 10.28 -20.79
C LEU A 117 -9.19 11.09 -19.85
N ALA A 118 -8.43 10.48 -18.94
CA ALA A 118 -7.38 11.18 -18.20
C ALA A 118 -6.03 10.97 -18.90
N ARG A 119 -5.45 12.02 -19.51
CA ARG A 119 -4.08 11.96 -20.07
C ARG A 119 -3.05 11.56 -19.00
N PHE A 120 -3.33 11.89 -17.76
CA PHE A 120 -2.54 11.55 -16.58
C PHE A 120 -3.50 11.10 -15.48
N ARG A 121 -3.42 9.83 -15.09
CA ARG A 121 -4.29 9.19 -14.09
C ARG A 121 -3.62 9.22 -12.73
N PHE A 122 -2.45 8.62 -12.64
CA PHE A 122 -1.74 8.44 -11.36
C PHE A 122 -0.80 9.62 -11.08
N PHE A 123 -0.50 9.87 -9.81
CA PHE A 123 0.39 10.92 -9.34
C PHE A 123 1.72 10.91 -10.08
N GLY A 124 2.33 9.74 -10.27
CA GLY A 124 3.62 9.64 -10.95
C GLY A 124 3.59 10.17 -12.38
N GLU A 125 2.51 9.89 -13.13
CA GLU A 125 2.33 10.38 -14.49
C GLU A 125 2.17 11.90 -14.52
N LYS A 126 1.40 12.44 -13.58
CA LYS A 126 1.17 13.87 -13.40
C LYS A 126 2.47 14.58 -13.02
N LEU A 127 3.19 14.05 -12.02
CA LEU A 127 4.47 14.56 -11.56
C LEU A 127 5.50 14.52 -12.70
N ASN A 128 5.64 13.39 -13.40
CA ASN A 128 6.56 13.24 -14.52
C ASN A 128 6.29 14.29 -15.60
N ALA A 129 5.04 14.45 -16.01
CA ALA A 129 4.69 15.39 -17.05
C ALA A 129 4.95 16.85 -16.64
N ILE A 130 4.70 17.21 -15.38
CA ILE A 130 5.02 18.56 -14.87
C ILE A 130 6.52 18.77 -14.77
N MET A 131 7.28 17.79 -14.26
CA MET A 131 8.74 17.88 -14.17
C MET A 131 9.40 17.98 -15.55
N ASP A 132 8.93 17.20 -16.53
CA ASP A 132 9.39 17.26 -17.92
C ASP A 132 9.04 18.62 -18.54
N MET A 133 7.81 19.11 -18.33
CA MET A 133 7.40 20.44 -18.77
C MET A 133 8.29 21.54 -18.16
N LEU A 134 8.73 21.41 -16.90
CA LEU A 134 9.58 22.37 -16.21
C LEU A 134 11.09 22.17 -16.43
N GLU A 135 11.49 21.14 -17.17
CA GLU A 135 12.89 20.69 -17.31
C GLU A 135 13.59 20.50 -15.95
N LEU A 136 12.82 19.96 -14.99
CA LEU A 136 13.24 19.79 -13.61
C LEU A 136 13.80 18.39 -13.39
N SER A 137 15.02 18.31 -12.86
CA SER A 137 15.63 17.03 -12.49
C SER A 137 15.20 16.57 -11.10
N ASN A 138 15.24 15.26 -10.85
CA ASN A 138 14.95 14.66 -9.53
C ASN A 138 15.85 15.26 -8.43
N VAL A 139 17.10 15.59 -8.77
CA VAL A 139 18.06 16.23 -7.85
C VAL A 139 17.65 17.65 -7.48
N LYS A 140 17.19 18.45 -8.44
CA LYS A 140 16.75 19.83 -8.19
C LYS A 140 15.50 19.86 -7.31
N LEU A 141 14.50 19.03 -7.64
CA LEU A 141 13.30 18.92 -6.82
C LEU A 141 13.64 18.41 -5.42
N GLY A 142 14.37 17.29 -5.32
CA GLY A 142 14.74 16.69 -4.04
C GLY A 142 15.47 17.66 -3.11
N LYS A 143 16.44 18.44 -3.62
CA LYS A 143 17.11 19.48 -2.84
C LYS A 143 16.17 20.58 -2.35
N ALA A 144 15.21 21.00 -3.16
CA ALA A 144 14.30 22.08 -2.82
C ALA A 144 13.34 21.73 -1.68
N ILE A 145 12.91 20.47 -1.61
CA ILE A 145 11.97 19.98 -0.58
C ILE A 145 12.63 19.07 0.45
N SER A 146 13.96 19.00 0.50
CA SER A 146 14.74 18.16 1.43
C SER A 146 14.41 16.66 1.38
N ILE A 147 14.25 16.11 0.17
CA ILE A 147 13.94 14.70 -0.09
C ILE A 147 15.01 14.07 -0.99
N ASP A 148 15.29 12.78 -0.76
CA ASP A 148 16.26 12.03 -1.56
C ASP A 148 15.84 11.94 -3.05
N PRO A 149 16.74 12.23 -4.00
CA PRO A 149 16.43 12.18 -5.44
C PRO A 149 15.91 10.83 -5.93
N SER A 150 16.33 9.71 -5.32
CA SER A 150 15.84 8.38 -5.69
C SER A 150 14.37 8.18 -5.30
N TYR A 151 13.93 8.75 -4.18
CA TYR A 151 12.53 8.71 -3.77
C TYR A 151 11.65 9.48 -4.75
N ILE A 152 12.11 10.66 -5.21
CA ILE A 152 11.43 11.43 -6.27
C ILE A 152 11.35 10.62 -7.57
N SER A 153 12.43 9.92 -7.95
CA SER A 153 12.44 9.06 -9.14
C SER A 153 11.38 7.97 -9.06
N ARG A 154 11.27 7.27 -7.93
CA ARG A 154 10.26 6.23 -7.71
C ARG A 154 8.83 6.77 -7.77
N LEU A 155 8.58 7.96 -7.21
CA LEU A 155 7.30 8.64 -7.31
C LEU A 155 6.97 9.00 -8.77
N ARG A 156 7.92 9.62 -9.47
CA ARG A 156 7.80 10.05 -10.87
C ARG A 156 7.51 8.88 -11.81
N ASN A 157 8.23 7.76 -11.63
CA ASN A 157 7.99 6.55 -12.40
C ASN A 157 6.69 5.86 -11.95
N GLY A 158 6.18 6.19 -10.76
CA GLY A 158 5.02 5.61 -10.09
C GLY A 158 5.24 4.13 -9.74
N VAL A 159 6.49 3.80 -9.40
CA VAL A 159 6.88 2.61 -8.63
C VAL A 159 6.44 2.79 -7.17
N ARG A 160 6.36 4.05 -6.72
CA ARG A 160 5.77 4.49 -5.46
C ARG A 160 4.61 5.43 -5.71
N THR A 161 3.61 5.35 -4.84
CA THR A 161 2.57 6.35 -4.67
C THR A 161 2.95 7.31 -3.54
N PRO A 162 2.46 8.56 -3.57
CA PRO A 162 2.69 9.48 -2.48
C PRO A 162 2.02 8.99 -1.21
N LYS A 163 2.68 9.20 -0.07
CA LYS A 163 2.08 8.97 1.24
C LYS A 163 0.81 9.81 1.37
N ARG A 164 -0.10 9.36 2.24
CA ARG A 164 -1.23 10.19 2.71
C ARG A 164 -0.78 11.48 3.41
N ASN A 165 0.51 11.64 3.70
CA ASN A 165 1.08 12.84 4.28
C ASN A 165 0.75 14.07 3.43
N HIS A 166 -0.14 14.90 3.96
CA HIS A 166 -0.58 16.13 3.33
C HIS A 166 0.61 17.09 3.11
N ALA A 167 1.55 17.16 4.06
CA ALA A 167 2.66 18.12 4.04
C ALA A 167 3.63 17.89 2.87
N LEU A 168 4.07 16.65 2.62
CA LEU A 168 4.99 16.38 1.50
C LEU A 168 4.33 16.67 0.15
N ASN A 169 3.06 16.29 -0.01
CA ASN A 169 2.33 16.53 -1.25
C ASN A 169 2.10 18.04 -1.46
N GLU A 170 1.85 18.78 -0.38
CA GLU A 170 1.81 20.24 -0.39
C GLU A 170 3.15 20.84 -0.76
N ASP A 171 4.26 20.41 -0.17
CA ASP A 171 5.61 20.90 -0.48
C ASP A 171 5.96 20.69 -1.96
N ILE A 172 5.67 19.49 -2.49
CA ILE A 172 5.83 19.19 -3.92
C ILE A 172 4.94 20.11 -4.76
N ALA A 173 3.64 20.19 -4.45
CA ALA A 173 2.69 20.97 -5.23
C ALA A 173 3.04 22.47 -5.22
N GLN A 174 3.43 23.00 -4.07
CA GLN A 174 3.81 24.39 -3.87
C GLN A 174 5.11 24.73 -4.60
N TYR A 175 6.14 23.90 -4.49
CA TYR A 175 7.37 24.13 -5.25
C TYR A 175 7.12 24.11 -6.77
N LEU A 176 6.32 23.14 -7.25
CA LEU A 176 6.03 23.02 -8.69
C LEU A 176 5.18 24.18 -9.20
N ILE A 177 4.15 24.62 -8.47
CA ILE A 177 3.28 25.71 -8.93
C ILE A 177 4.05 27.04 -8.99
N ASP A 178 4.93 27.30 -8.03
CA ASP A 178 5.78 28.49 -8.02
C ASP A 178 6.69 28.51 -9.26
N ARG A 179 7.31 27.37 -9.59
CA ARG A 179 8.11 27.23 -10.82
C ARG A 179 7.30 27.38 -12.10
N ILE A 180 6.06 26.91 -12.13
CA ILE A 180 5.16 27.07 -13.28
C ILE A 180 4.84 28.55 -13.48
N ILE A 181 4.58 29.28 -12.39
CA ILE A 181 4.30 30.72 -12.43
C ILE A 181 5.54 31.49 -12.88
N GLU A 182 6.71 31.21 -12.28
CA GLU A 182 7.99 31.84 -12.64
C GLU A 182 8.34 31.66 -14.13
N GLN A 183 8.08 30.48 -14.70
CA GLN A 183 8.40 30.16 -16.09
C GLN A 183 7.28 30.54 -17.08
N ASN A 184 6.21 31.20 -16.63
CA ASN A 184 5.03 31.55 -17.45
C ASN A 184 4.37 30.34 -18.16
N LYS A 185 4.32 29.18 -17.48
CA LYS A 185 3.79 27.91 -18.03
C LYS A 185 2.33 27.62 -17.64
N GLN A 186 1.60 28.60 -17.11
CA GLN A 186 0.21 28.44 -16.63
C GLN A 186 -0.75 27.96 -17.74
N LYS A 187 -0.56 28.40 -18.99
CA LYS A 187 -1.35 27.94 -20.14
C LYS A 187 -1.12 26.47 -20.48
N GLN A 188 0.08 25.95 -20.22
CA GLN A 188 0.40 24.54 -20.41
C GLN A 188 -0.21 23.72 -19.26
N LEU A 189 -0.07 24.20 -18.02
CA LEU A 189 -0.71 23.61 -16.85
C LEU A 189 -2.23 23.48 -17.02
N SER A 190 -2.90 24.54 -17.48
CA SER A 190 -4.36 24.55 -17.66
C SER A 190 -4.82 23.45 -18.63
N ARG A 191 -4.03 23.18 -19.69
CA ARG A 191 -4.27 22.09 -20.64
C ARG A 191 -4.05 20.72 -20.03
N MET A 192 -3.05 20.56 -19.15
CA MET A 192 -2.73 19.28 -18.50
C MET A 192 -3.77 18.91 -17.43
N MET A 193 -4.25 19.90 -16.66
CA MET A 193 -5.29 19.74 -15.66
C MET A 193 -6.71 19.70 -16.24
N ASN A 194 -6.86 20.05 -17.52
CA ASN A 194 -8.16 20.26 -18.18
C ASN A 194 -9.03 21.32 -17.47
N VAL A 195 -8.43 22.46 -17.12
CA VAL A 195 -9.10 23.63 -16.53
C VAL A 195 -8.98 24.86 -17.44
N SER A 196 -9.93 25.80 -17.31
CA SER A 196 -9.87 27.07 -18.05
C SER A 196 -8.60 27.85 -17.70
N PHE A 197 -7.96 28.46 -18.71
CA PHE A 197 -6.81 29.35 -18.49
C PHE A 197 -7.17 30.56 -17.61
N ALA A 198 -8.43 31.04 -17.64
CA ALA A 198 -8.85 32.10 -16.74
C ALA A 198 -8.79 31.67 -15.26
N ALA A 199 -8.98 30.37 -14.99
CA ALA A 199 -8.91 29.82 -13.63
C ALA A 199 -7.47 29.72 -13.10
N THR A 200 -6.44 29.82 -13.95
CA THR A 200 -5.05 29.85 -13.50
C THR A 200 -4.58 31.23 -13.05
N ASN A 201 -5.41 32.27 -13.21
CA ASN A 201 -5.10 33.64 -12.79
C ASN A 201 -5.42 33.91 -11.32
N ASP A 202 -6.23 33.07 -10.68
CA ASP A 202 -6.46 33.09 -9.24
C ASP A 202 -5.44 32.16 -8.57
N GLU A 203 -4.45 32.76 -7.92
CA GLU A 203 -3.33 32.05 -7.31
C GLU A 203 -3.78 31.11 -6.17
N ALA A 204 -4.76 31.54 -5.36
CA ALA A 204 -5.25 30.71 -4.25
C ALA A 204 -6.08 29.53 -4.77
N TYR A 205 -6.88 29.75 -5.82
CA TYR A 205 -7.62 28.68 -6.47
C TYR A 205 -6.68 27.67 -7.16
N ILE A 206 -5.70 28.13 -7.95
CA ILE A 206 -4.87 27.23 -8.75
C ILE A 206 -3.98 26.35 -7.88
N LYS A 207 -3.47 26.86 -6.75
CA LYS A 207 -2.70 26.06 -5.77
C LYS A 207 -3.51 24.86 -5.26
N ASN A 208 -4.73 25.13 -4.79
CA ASN A 208 -5.63 24.08 -4.29
C ASN A 208 -6.08 23.11 -5.39
N ALA A 209 -6.43 23.63 -6.57
CA ALA A 209 -6.84 22.82 -7.70
C ALA A 209 -5.69 21.93 -8.19
N PHE A 210 -4.47 22.44 -8.20
CA PHE A 210 -3.28 21.70 -8.61
C PHE A 210 -2.92 20.60 -7.62
N LEU A 211 -2.88 20.90 -6.32
CA LEU A 211 -2.65 19.88 -5.28
C LEU A 211 -3.68 18.75 -5.37
N LYS A 212 -4.96 19.11 -5.53
CA LYS A 212 -6.04 18.13 -5.68
C LYS A 212 -5.87 17.30 -6.96
N TRP A 213 -5.62 17.94 -8.10
CA TRP A 213 -5.39 17.23 -9.35
C TRP A 213 -4.19 16.30 -9.26
N LEU A 214 -3.11 16.72 -8.61
CA LEU A 214 -1.91 15.91 -8.44
C LEU A 214 -2.18 14.64 -7.63
N THR A 215 -3.11 14.69 -6.65
CA THR A 215 -3.35 13.64 -5.64
C THR A 215 -4.71 12.90 -5.72
N ASP A 216 -5.59 13.26 -6.67
CA ASP A 216 -6.99 12.81 -6.70
C ASP A 216 -7.21 11.29 -6.85
N SER A 217 -6.24 10.56 -7.41
CA SER A 217 -6.40 9.15 -7.81
C SER A 217 -5.69 8.17 -6.88
N ASP A 218 -4.74 8.65 -6.07
CA ASP A 218 -3.91 7.82 -5.20
C ASP A 218 -4.25 7.98 -3.70
N SER A 219 -5.10 8.94 -3.34
CA SER A 219 -5.43 9.27 -1.94
C SER A 219 -6.41 8.30 -1.24
N LYS A 220 -6.86 7.22 -1.90
CA LYS A 220 -7.92 6.33 -1.39
C LYS A 220 -7.72 4.82 -1.64
N SER A 221 -6.55 4.33 -2.06
CA SER A 221 -6.36 2.90 -2.36
C SER A 221 -5.60 2.16 -1.25
N ASN A 222 -5.98 0.88 -1.03
CA ASN A 222 -5.26 -0.11 -0.20
C ASN A 222 -3.76 -0.21 -0.55
N GLU A 223 -3.42 0.13 -1.80
CA GLU A 223 -2.05 0.13 -2.32
C GLU A 223 -1.14 1.09 -1.54
N SER A 224 -1.65 2.29 -1.19
CA SER A 224 -0.89 3.28 -0.44
C SER A 224 -0.53 2.79 0.98
N ALA A 225 -1.42 2.02 1.62
CA ALA A 225 -1.17 1.44 2.93
C ALA A 225 -0.09 0.35 2.85
N VAL A 226 -0.19 -0.57 1.87
CA VAL A 226 0.82 -1.62 1.65
C VAL A 226 2.20 -1.01 1.38
N GLU A 227 2.28 0.02 0.54
CA GLU A 227 3.54 0.71 0.25
C GLU A 227 4.17 1.38 1.49
N ASN A 228 3.35 2.03 2.34
CA ASN A 228 3.83 2.64 3.58
C ASN A 228 4.36 1.58 4.55
N PHE A 229 3.60 0.49 4.74
CA PHE A 229 4.01 -0.63 5.58
C PHE A 229 5.34 -1.21 5.14
N LEU A 230 5.48 -1.50 3.84
CA LEU A 230 6.71 -2.02 3.27
C LEU A 230 7.87 -1.01 3.34
N GLU A 231 7.61 0.29 3.24
CA GLU A 231 8.64 1.33 3.39
C GLU A 231 9.14 1.41 4.83
N ASN A 232 8.23 1.30 5.80
CA ASN A 232 8.58 1.27 7.21
C ASN A 232 9.44 0.05 7.52
N ILE A 233 9.13 -1.11 6.93
CA ILE A 233 9.98 -2.31 6.99
C ILE A 233 11.34 -2.05 6.33
N ASP A 234 11.35 -1.50 5.11
CA ASP A 234 12.56 -1.27 4.30
C ASP A 234 13.57 -0.34 4.97
N ARG A 235 13.07 0.73 5.60
CA ARG A 235 13.86 1.74 6.29
C ARG A 235 14.17 1.37 7.73
N PHE A 236 13.50 0.36 8.29
CA PHE A 236 13.70 -0.01 9.69
C PHE A 236 15.15 -0.41 9.93
N THR A 237 15.78 0.33 10.82
CA THR A 237 17.05 -0.02 11.43
C THR A 237 16.81 -0.05 12.93
N PRO A 238 17.32 -1.05 13.67
CA PRO A 238 17.18 -1.04 15.11
C PRO A 238 17.80 0.25 15.62
N ALA A 239 17.00 1.08 16.28
CA ALA A 239 17.58 2.07 17.16
C ALA A 239 18.39 1.27 18.18
N ILE A 240 19.71 1.43 18.20
CA ILE A 240 20.52 1.00 19.32
C ILE A 240 20.47 2.19 20.29
N PRO A 241 19.51 2.26 21.23
CA PRO A 241 19.69 3.18 22.34
C PRO A 241 21.01 2.77 23.01
N LYS A 242 22.04 3.63 22.91
CA LYS A 242 23.36 3.39 23.51
C LYS A 242 23.24 3.02 24.99
N ILE A 243 22.20 3.55 25.63
CA ILE A 243 21.76 3.29 27.00
C ILE A 243 20.23 3.36 26.95
N LEU A 244 19.54 2.30 27.36
CA LEU A 244 18.12 2.41 27.72
C LEU A 244 18.08 3.07 29.10
N PRO A 245 17.18 4.04 29.34
CA PRO A 245 17.00 4.58 30.70
C PRO A 245 16.80 3.43 31.69
N GLU A 246 17.28 3.58 32.92
CA GLU A 246 17.04 2.54 33.92
C GLU A 246 15.54 2.45 34.19
N MET A 247 15.03 1.27 34.56
CA MET A 247 13.60 1.12 34.86
C MET A 247 13.15 2.12 35.94
N ASN A 248 14.03 2.42 36.90
CA ASN A 248 13.79 3.40 37.97
C ASN A 248 13.67 4.85 37.47
N ASP A 249 14.20 5.16 36.29
CA ASP A 249 14.10 6.50 35.68
C ASP A 249 12.76 6.72 34.95
N ILE A 250 12.03 5.63 34.68
CA ILE A 250 10.79 5.63 33.88
C ILE A 250 9.58 5.24 34.73
N ILE A 251 9.78 4.35 35.70
CA ILE A 251 8.73 3.81 36.55
C ILE A 251 8.89 4.43 37.92
N ASP A 252 7.82 5.05 38.43
CA ASP A 252 7.79 5.50 39.81
C ASP A 252 7.95 4.28 40.73
N SER A 253 8.95 4.31 41.61
CA SER A 253 9.19 3.26 42.62
C SER A 253 7.91 2.88 43.38
N PHE A 254 6.99 3.83 43.59
CA PHE A 254 5.71 3.58 44.24
C PHE A 254 4.82 2.58 43.49
N LEU A 255 4.92 2.51 42.16
CA LEU A 255 4.16 1.55 41.34
C LEU A 255 4.67 0.12 41.46
N LEU A 256 5.95 -0.07 41.82
CA LEU A 256 6.53 -1.39 42.06
C LEU A 256 6.12 -1.97 43.40
N ASP A 257 5.87 -1.11 44.39
CA ASP A 257 5.40 -1.48 45.74
C ASP A 257 3.87 -1.52 45.86
N ASP A 258 3.15 -1.14 44.80
CA ASP A 258 1.69 -1.18 44.75
C ASP A 258 1.18 -2.62 44.94
N LYS A 259 0.16 -2.77 45.79
CA LYS A 259 -0.51 -4.03 46.13
C LYS A 259 -2.02 -3.96 45.93
N SER A 260 -2.50 -3.00 45.15
CA SER A 260 -3.92 -2.84 44.87
C SER A 260 -4.43 -4.00 44.01
N ASP A 261 -5.59 -4.55 44.38
CA ASP A 261 -6.26 -5.59 43.59
C ASP A 261 -7.19 -5.00 42.52
N GLU A 262 -7.56 -3.72 42.63
CA GLU A 262 -8.46 -3.04 41.72
C GLU A 262 -7.97 -1.63 41.36
N TYR A 263 -8.20 -1.25 40.11
CA TYR A 263 -7.86 0.04 39.54
C TYR A 263 -9.07 0.64 38.82
N ILE A 264 -9.32 1.93 39.01
CA ILE A 264 -10.53 2.59 38.51
C ILE A 264 -10.21 3.57 37.38
N GLY A 265 -10.99 3.46 36.29
CA GLY A 265 -10.93 4.34 35.13
C GLY A 265 -9.64 4.21 34.33
N ILE A 266 -9.48 5.07 33.33
CA ILE A 266 -8.34 5.02 32.39
C ILE A 266 -6.99 5.19 33.11
N LYS A 267 -6.88 6.09 34.08
CA LYS A 267 -5.65 6.26 34.87
C LYS A 267 -5.34 5.01 35.70
N GLY A 268 -6.37 4.35 36.20
CA GLY A 268 -6.25 3.07 36.88
C GLY A 268 -5.70 1.99 35.96
N LEU A 269 -6.30 1.80 34.78
CA LEU A 269 -5.81 0.86 33.75
C LEU A 269 -4.34 1.12 33.41
N GLN A 270 -3.98 2.39 33.14
CA GLN A 270 -2.60 2.78 32.84
C GLN A 270 -1.63 2.36 33.95
N SER A 271 -2.02 2.55 35.22
CA SER A 271 -1.21 2.16 36.38
C SER A 271 -1.09 0.63 36.50
N ALA A 272 -2.20 -0.09 36.32
CA ALA A 272 -2.23 -1.56 36.34
C ALA A 272 -1.33 -2.17 35.25
N VAL A 273 -1.36 -1.62 34.03
CA VAL A 273 -0.55 -2.09 32.90
C VAL A 273 0.93 -1.81 33.11
N VAL A 274 1.29 -0.63 33.64
CA VAL A 274 2.68 -0.32 33.99
C VAL A 274 3.20 -1.27 35.06
N ARG A 275 2.42 -1.50 36.14
CA ARG A 275 2.77 -2.48 37.19
C ARG A 275 2.91 -3.89 36.62
N PHE A 276 1.98 -4.32 35.76
CA PHE A 276 2.01 -5.62 35.09
C PHE A 276 3.30 -5.82 34.28
N LEU A 277 3.61 -4.92 33.35
CA LEU A 277 4.80 -5.04 32.49
C LEU A 277 6.10 -4.94 33.31
N SER A 278 6.13 -4.08 34.33
CA SER A 278 7.28 -3.97 35.24
C SER A 278 7.55 -5.27 36.00
N ASN A 279 6.49 -5.91 36.51
CA ASN A 279 6.57 -7.20 37.21
C ASN A 279 7.01 -8.33 36.28
N VAL A 280 6.52 -8.34 35.05
CA VAL A 280 6.94 -9.29 33.99
C VAL A 280 8.44 -9.18 33.72
N ILE A 281 8.96 -7.96 33.58
CA ILE A 281 10.38 -7.71 33.32
C ILE A 281 11.24 -8.07 34.54
N SER A 282 10.86 -7.62 35.73
CA SER A 282 11.63 -7.84 36.96
C SER A 282 11.74 -9.32 37.32
N LYS A 283 10.65 -10.08 37.13
CA LYS A 283 10.59 -11.53 37.33
C LYS A 283 11.18 -12.33 36.17
N LYS A 284 11.62 -11.69 35.08
CA LYS A 284 12.17 -12.32 33.87
C LYS A 284 11.25 -13.40 33.32
N ALA A 285 9.96 -13.06 33.15
CA ALA A 285 8.98 -13.99 32.61
C ALA A 285 9.39 -14.52 31.21
N GLU A 286 8.94 -15.72 30.87
CA GLU A 286 9.21 -16.30 29.55
C GLU A 286 8.31 -15.70 28.46
N GLU A 287 7.05 -15.44 28.79
CA GLU A 287 6.05 -14.90 27.86
C GLU A 287 4.94 -14.11 28.57
N ILE A 288 4.24 -13.29 27.79
CA ILE A 288 2.99 -12.62 28.15
C ILE A 288 1.96 -12.75 27.05
N TRP A 289 0.69 -12.76 27.42
CA TRP A 289 -0.46 -12.87 26.54
C TRP A 289 -1.33 -11.62 26.65
N LEU A 290 -1.60 -10.98 25.53
CA LEU A 290 -2.26 -9.68 25.47
C LEU A 290 -3.51 -9.76 24.59
N TYR A 291 -4.63 -9.28 25.12
CA TYR A 291 -5.85 -9.05 24.38
C TYR A 291 -6.56 -7.82 24.94
N SER A 292 -7.07 -6.96 24.05
CA SER A 292 -7.94 -5.85 24.43
C SER A 292 -8.74 -5.41 23.20
N ASP A 293 -10.07 -5.38 23.29
CA ASP A 293 -10.97 -4.83 22.26
C ASP A 293 -11.52 -3.44 22.62
N GLN A 294 -10.93 -2.81 23.64
CA GLN A 294 -11.11 -1.42 24.02
C GLN A 294 -10.45 -0.47 23.01
N ASP A 295 -11.03 0.74 22.85
CA ASP A 295 -10.44 1.80 22.03
C ASP A 295 -9.04 2.19 22.55
N MET A 296 -8.03 2.20 21.67
CA MET A 296 -6.63 2.48 22.02
C MET A 296 -6.36 3.95 22.43
N VAL A 297 -7.37 4.81 22.45
CA VAL A 297 -7.34 6.18 22.99
C VAL A 297 -6.65 6.26 24.36
N TRP A 298 -6.85 5.27 25.24
CA TRP A 298 -6.21 5.22 26.56
C TRP A 298 -4.68 5.12 26.51
N ILE A 299 -4.10 4.67 25.39
CA ILE A 299 -2.65 4.64 25.15
C ILE A 299 -2.21 5.95 24.49
N THR A 300 -2.95 6.44 23.48
CA THR A 300 -2.46 7.45 22.54
C THR A 300 -2.71 8.90 22.97
N GLU A 301 -3.69 9.17 23.83
CA GLU A 301 -4.00 10.55 24.28
C GLU A 301 -2.91 11.14 25.17
N ASN A 302 -2.30 10.33 26.03
CA ASN A 302 -1.24 10.77 26.93
C ASN A 302 0.13 10.39 26.36
N ARG A 303 0.87 11.39 25.88
CA ARG A 303 2.21 11.22 25.31
C ARG A 303 3.21 10.62 26.30
N GLU A 304 3.16 10.99 27.58
CA GLU A 304 4.06 10.43 28.60
C GLU A 304 3.77 8.95 28.82
N TYR A 305 2.49 8.58 28.89
CA TYR A 305 2.07 7.20 29.02
C TYR A 305 2.44 6.37 27.79
N LEU A 306 2.19 6.88 26.57
CA LEU A 306 2.58 6.23 25.33
C LEU A 306 4.08 5.91 25.30
N LEU A 307 4.92 6.84 25.75
CA LEU A 307 6.37 6.62 25.86
C LEU A 307 6.71 5.53 26.88
N ALA A 308 6.10 5.56 28.07
CA ALA A 308 6.31 4.54 29.09
C ALA A 308 5.88 3.15 28.59
N TRP A 309 4.69 3.03 28.00
CA TRP A 309 4.18 1.79 27.42
C TRP A 309 5.10 1.25 26.32
N THR A 310 5.52 2.12 25.39
CA THR A 310 6.44 1.77 24.30
C THR A 310 7.78 1.27 24.85
N PHE A 311 8.31 1.93 25.87
CA PHE A 311 9.56 1.53 26.53
C PHE A 311 9.43 0.16 27.20
N LEU A 312 8.36 -0.07 27.96
CA LEU A 312 8.15 -1.32 28.70
C LEU A 312 8.01 -2.53 27.76
N LEU A 313 7.28 -2.39 26.64
CA LEU A 313 7.24 -3.44 25.62
C LEU A 313 8.60 -3.66 24.95
N GLY A 314 9.33 -2.58 24.67
CA GLY A 314 10.70 -2.66 24.17
C GLY A 314 11.64 -3.39 25.15
N ALA A 315 11.48 -3.15 26.45
CA ALA A 315 12.22 -3.84 27.50
C ALA A 315 11.85 -5.33 27.58
N CYS A 316 10.57 -5.70 27.50
CA CYS A 316 10.13 -7.10 27.42
C CYS A 316 10.85 -7.83 26.28
N VAL A 317 10.80 -7.25 25.08
CA VAL A 317 11.46 -7.80 23.89
C VAL A 317 12.98 -7.90 24.05
N LYS A 318 13.63 -6.86 24.59
CA LYS A 318 15.09 -6.88 24.86
C LYS A 318 15.47 -7.98 25.84
N HIS A 319 14.64 -8.22 26.86
CA HIS A 319 14.81 -9.29 27.83
C HIS A 319 14.36 -10.66 27.32
N ARG A 320 14.06 -10.80 26.02
CA ARG A 320 13.64 -12.04 25.36
C ARG A 320 12.32 -12.61 25.92
N ILE A 321 11.45 -11.75 26.44
CA ILE A 321 10.09 -12.12 26.83
C ILE A 321 9.23 -12.17 25.57
N LYS A 322 8.62 -13.32 25.28
CA LYS A 322 7.73 -13.46 24.12
C LYS A 322 6.40 -12.76 24.38
N ILE A 323 5.83 -12.14 23.36
CA ILE A 323 4.55 -11.45 23.45
C ILE A 323 3.57 -12.11 22.48
N LYS A 324 2.64 -12.88 23.02
CA LYS A 324 1.49 -13.40 22.29
C LYS A 324 0.39 -12.36 22.34
N ILE A 325 -0.08 -11.88 21.19
CA ILE A 325 -1.08 -10.81 21.15
C ILE A 325 -2.21 -11.15 20.20
N ILE A 326 -3.45 -11.01 20.66
CA ILE A 326 -4.65 -11.10 19.82
C ILE A 326 -5.09 -9.69 19.47
N HIS A 327 -4.90 -9.30 18.21
CA HIS A 327 -5.36 -8.02 17.68
C HIS A 327 -6.86 -8.08 17.35
N THR A 328 -7.58 -7.05 17.76
CA THR A 328 -8.99 -6.85 17.41
C THR A 328 -9.07 -6.06 16.11
N ILE A 329 -9.20 -6.79 15.01
CA ILE A 329 -9.23 -6.21 13.68
C ILE A 329 -10.64 -6.33 13.11
N ASP A 330 -11.47 -5.31 13.36
CA ASP A 330 -12.87 -5.31 12.93
C ASP A 330 -13.11 -4.61 11.58
N ARG A 331 -12.03 -4.17 10.90
CA ARG A 331 -12.08 -3.08 9.91
C ARG A 331 -11.45 -3.51 8.56
N ASP A 332 -11.50 -2.61 7.58
CA ASP A 332 -10.95 -2.81 6.23
C ASP A 332 -9.41 -2.96 6.23
N ALA A 333 -8.83 -3.36 5.09
CA ALA A 333 -7.40 -3.67 4.98
C ALA A 333 -6.50 -2.47 5.35
N ASP A 334 -6.94 -1.25 5.07
CA ASP A 334 -6.20 -0.01 5.36
C ASP A 334 -5.98 0.18 6.85
N GLU A 335 -7.03 0.00 7.64
CA GLU A 335 -6.91 0.14 9.09
C GLU A 335 -6.08 -0.99 9.70
N MET A 336 -6.23 -2.21 9.20
CA MET A 336 -5.41 -3.33 9.63
C MET A 336 -3.92 -3.04 9.39
N ILE A 337 -3.56 -2.57 8.20
CA ILE A 337 -2.18 -2.22 7.86
C ILE A 337 -1.68 -1.07 8.76
N SER A 338 -2.49 -0.03 8.94
CA SER A 338 -2.13 1.11 9.79
C SER A 338 -1.90 0.71 11.25
N GLY A 339 -2.73 -0.20 11.78
CA GLY A 339 -2.53 -0.78 13.11
C GLY A 339 -1.20 -1.55 13.20
N LEU A 340 -0.88 -2.35 12.18
CA LEU A 340 0.38 -3.10 12.12
C LEU A 340 1.62 -2.23 12.01
N GLU A 341 1.53 -1.06 11.37
CA GLU A 341 2.65 -0.12 11.28
C GLU A 341 3.17 0.30 12.66
N SER A 342 2.27 0.53 13.63
CA SER A 342 2.66 0.91 14.99
C SER A 342 3.42 -0.18 15.74
N TRP A 343 3.26 -1.44 15.34
CA TRP A 343 3.91 -2.60 15.95
C TRP A 343 5.18 -3.05 15.22
N ILE A 344 5.53 -2.45 14.07
CA ILE A 344 6.73 -2.80 13.28
C ILE A 344 7.99 -2.90 14.16
N PRO A 345 8.31 -1.94 15.04
CA PRO A 345 9.51 -2.02 15.87
C PRO A 345 9.56 -3.28 16.74
N LEU A 346 8.41 -3.72 17.27
CA LEU A 346 8.29 -4.92 18.08
C LEU A 346 8.33 -6.18 17.19
N TYR A 347 7.61 -6.19 16.06
CA TYR A 347 7.65 -7.31 15.11
C TYR A 347 9.05 -7.62 14.60
N MET A 348 9.85 -6.58 14.34
CA MET A 348 11.24 -6.68 13.89
C MET A 348 12.18 -7.39 14.87
N SER A 349 11.75 -7.61 16.12
CA SER A 349 12.51 -8.39 17.09
C SER A 349 12.37 -9.90 16.95
N GLY A 350 11.33 -10.37 16.25
CA GLY A 350 10.95 -11.79 16.21
C GLY A 350 10.33 -12.33 17.51
N MET A 351 10.09 -11.49 18.52
CA MET A 351 9.55 -11.90 19.83
C MET A 351 8.02 -11.83 19.93
N ILE A 352 7.35 -11.41 18.86
CA ILE A 352 5.90 -11.21 18.86
C ILE A 352 5.21 -12.35 18.09
N GLU A 353 4.14 -12.89 18.67
CA GLU A 353 3.25 -13.87 18.05
C GLU A 353 1.87 -13.22 17.89
N PRO A 354 1.59 -12.56 16.75
CA PRO A 354 0.33 -11.86 16.54
C PRO A 354 -0.76 -12.79 15.99
N TYR A 355 -1.95 -12.66 16.56
CA TYR A 355 -3.17 -13.38 16.22
C TYR A 355 -4.29 -12.39 15.91
N TYR A 356 -5.35 -12.87 15.27
CA TYR A 356 -6.58 -12.11 15.07
C TYR A 356 -7.81 -13.01 15.21
N CYS A 357 -8.88 -12.46 15.76
CA CYS A 357 -10.17 -13.14 15.84
C CYS A 357 -10.86 -13.19 14.46
N ARG A 358 -11.40 -14.35 14.07
CA ARG A 358 -12.18 -14.46 12.81
C ARG A 358 -13.55 -13.77 12.90
N LYS A 359 -14.09 -13.68 14.11
CA LYS A 359 -15.38 -13.05 14.40
C LYS A 359 -15.13 -11.62 14.88
N ARG A 360 -16.03 -10.71 14.50
CA ARG A 360 -16.00 -9.34 14.99
C ARG A 360 -16.17 -9.29 16.51
N SER A 361 -15.57 -8.28 17.14
CA SER A 361 -15.74 -7.99 18.57
C SER A 361 -17.20 -7.71 18.94
N ASP A 362 -17.55 -7.87 20.22
CA ASP A 362 -18.86 -7.45 20.72
C ASP A 362 -18.97 -5.92 20.60
N LEU A 363 -20.12 -5.42 20.17
CA LEU A 363 -20.37 -3.98 20.00
C LEU A 363 -20.85 -3.30 21.29
N ARG A 364 -21.17 -4.05 22.34
CA ARG A 364 -21.77 -3.56 23.60
C ARG A 364 -20.77 -3.50 24.74
N PHE A 365 -19.83 -4.44 24.80
CA PHE A 365 -18.84 -4.53 25.86
C PHE A 365 -17.43 -4.48 25.30
N SER A 366 -16.51 -3.90 26.07
CA SER A 366 -15.07 -3.99 25.86
C SER A 366 -14.45 -4.84 26.96
N HIS A 367 -13.38 -5.55 26.64
CA HIS A 367 -12.66 -6.50 27.48
C HIS A 367 -11.16 -6.20 27.37
N SER A 368 -10.46 -6.32 28.49
CA SER A 368 -8.99 -6.32 28.53
C SER A 368 -8.53 -7.57 29.27
N LEU A 369 -7.53 -8.25 28.73
CA LEU A 369 -6.94 -9.45 29.32
C LEU A 369 -5.44 -9.47 29.07
N PHE A 370 -4.65 -9.19 30.11
CA PHE A 370 -3.20 -9.21 30.08
C PHE A 370 -2.69 -10.25 31.07
N ILE A 371 -2.05 -11.30 30.58
CA ILE A 371 -1.66 -12.46 31.38
C ILE A 371 -0.15 -12.67 31.27
N CYS A 372 0.51 -12.82 32.42
CA CYS A 372 1.80 -13.46 32.54
C CYS A 372 1.53 -14.85 33.13
N PRO A 373 1.64 -15.93 32.35
CA PRO A 373 1.25 -17.26 32.80
C PRO A 373 1.88 -17.61 34.16
N LYS A 374 1.05 -18.16 35.05
CA LYS A 374 1.41 -18.59 36.42
C LYS A 374 1.92 -17.47 37.35
N THR A 375 1.86 -16.21 36.93
CA THR A 375 2.46 -15.10 37.69
C THR A 375 1.46 -14.00 38.02
N VAL A 376 0.77 -13.45 37.01
CA VAL A 376 -0.12 -12.30 37.19
C VAL A 376 -1.10 -12.15 36.03
N CYS A 377 -2.30 -11.65 36.30
CA CYS A 377 -3.29 -11.28 35.30
C CYS A 377 -3.91 -9.91 35.60
N VAL A 378 -4.13 -9.11 34.56
CA VAL A 378 -4.99 -7.92 34.59
C VAL A 378 -6.19 -8.18 33.71
N GLU A 379 -7.39 -8.05 34.26
CA GLU A 379 -8.64 -8.30 33.56
C GLU A 379 -9.64 -7.14 33.72
N SER A 380 -10.52 -6.96 32.74
CA SER A 380 -11.66 -6.06 32.84
C SER A 380 -12.71 -6.40 31.80
N TYR A 381 -13.97 -6.08 32.12
CA TYR A 381 -15.05 -5.95 31.15
C TYR A 381 -15.84 -4.68 31.46
N ASN A 382 -16.14 -3.88 30.43
CA ASN A 382 -16.81 -2.59 30.55
C ASN A 382 -17.92 -2.48 29.50
N VAL A 383 -18.95 -1.69 29.77
CA VAL A 383 -19.87 -1.27 28.69
C VAL A 383 -19.09 -0.30 27.79
N LYS A 384 -19.11 -0.49 26.47
CA LYS A 384 -18.38 0.40 25.55
C LYS A 384 -18.82 1.86 25.75
N GLY A 385 -17.85 2.76 25.94
CA GLY A 385 -18.07 4.17 26.25
C GLY A 385 -18.09 4.51 27.76
N SER A 386 -17.99 3.51 28.64
CA SER A 386 -17.94 3.69 30.11
C SER A 386 -16.56 3.43 30.73
N GLU A 387 -15.52 3.28 29.90
CA GLU A 387 -14.18 2.87 30.33
C GLU A 387 -13.50 3.87 31.29
N ASN A 388 -13.93 5.14 31.26
CA ASN A 388 -13.50 6.17 32.21
C ASN A 388 -13.91 5.89 33.67
N THR A 389 -14.91 5.04 33.88
CA THR A 389 -15.36 4.58 35.19
C THR A 389 -15.25 3.06 35.33
N GLY A 390 -14.52 2.42 34.42
CA GLY A 390 -14.31 0.97 34.42
C GLY A 390 -13.49 0.48 35.60
N ILE A 391 -13.65 -0.79 35.96
CA ILE A 391 -12.86 -1.45 37.00
C ILE A 391 -11.92 -2.45 36.33
N TYR A 392 -10.64 -2.35 36.62
CA TYR A 392 -9.58 -3.22 36.13
C TYR A 392 -8.98 -3.97 37.32
N ARG A 393 -9.05 -5.30 37.30
CA ARG A 393 -8.65 -6.13 38.43
C ARG A 393 -7.29 -6.76 38.19
N TYR A 394 -6.52 -6.87 39.25
CA TYR A 394 -5.16 -7.37 39.26
C TYR A 394 -5.10 -8.63 40.12
N HIS A 395 -4.74 -9.75 39.52
CA HIS A 395 -4.75 -11.07 40.18
C HIS A 395 -3.36 -11.67 40.19
N GLU A 396 -2.93 -12.15 41.35
CA GLU A 396 -1.69 -12.94 41.53
C GLU A 396 -1.97 -14.35 42.08
N ASP A 397 -3.21 -14.66 42.46
CA ASP A 397 -3.56 -15.96 43.03
C ASP A 397 -3.77 -17.04 41.95
N GLU A 398 -3.37 -18.26 42.28
CA GLU A 398 -3.36 -19.38 41.35
C GLU A 398 -4.74 -19.70 40.75
N MET A 399 -5.82 -19.57 41.52
CA MET A 399 -7.16 -19.91 41.03
C MET A 399 -7.64 -18.94 39.95
N HIS A 400 -7.52 -17.63 40.14
CA HIS A 400 -7.88 -16.66 39.09
C HIS A 400 -6.95 -16.79 37.89
N LEU A 401 -5.65 -17.00 38.10
CA LEU A 401 -4.69 -17.18 37.01
C LEU A 401 -5.04 -18.37 36.11
N MET A 402 -5.48 -19.50 36.68
CA MET A 402 -5.94 -20.65 35.91
C MET A 402 -7.19 -20.32 35.08
N VAL A 403 -8.20 -19.69 35.71
CA VAL A 403 -9.45 -19.33 35.03
C VAL A 403 -9.20 -18.41 33.82
N TYR A 404 -8.37 -17.39 33.99
CA TYR A 404 -8.12 -16.42 32.92
C TYR A 404 -7.20 -16.96 31.81
N GLN A 405 -6.28 -17.88 32.14
CA GLN A 405 -5.53 -18.62 31.12
C GLN A 405 -6.47 -19.49 30.28
N ASP A 406 -7.37 -20.26 30.90
CA ASP A 406 -8.35 -21.08 30.19
C ASP A 406 -9.26 -20.24 29.29
N GLN A 407 -9.67 -19.05 29.74
CA GLN A 407 -10.45 -18.10 28.93
C GLN A 407 -9.64 -17.55 27.75
N PHE A 408 -8.37 -17.19 27.96
CA PHE A 408 -7.51 -16.72 26.87
C PHE A 408 -7.29 -17.82 25.82
N ASP A 409 -7.03 -19.05 26.24
CA ASP A 409 -6.86 -20.19 25.32
C ASP A 409 -8.16 -20.51 24.58
N SER A 410 -9.30 -20.39 25.26
CA SER A 410 -10.62 -20.51 24.64
C SER A 410 -10.84 -19.43 23.57
N LEU A 411 -10.45 -18.18 23.85
CA LEU A 411 -10.49 -17.09 22.87
C LEU A 411 -9.53 -17.35 21.69
N LEU A 412 -8.31 -17.78 21.99
CA LEU A 412 -7.28 -18.10 20.99
C LEU A 412 -7.72 -19.23 20.05
N SER A 413 -8.55 -20.17 20.52
CA SER A 413 -9.11 -21.24 19.68
C SER A 413 -10.00 -20.73 18.53
N TYR A 414 -10.54 -19.51 18.65
CA TYR A 414 -11.30 -18.83 17.59
C TYR A 414 -10.44 -17.88 16.74
N CYS A 415 -9.14 -17.81 17.02
CA CYS A 415 -8.19 -16.93 16.34
C CYS A 415 -7.37 -17.69 15.29
N GLU A 416 -6.73 -16.92 14.42
CA GLU A 416 -5.65 -17.40 13.54
C GLU A 416 -4.41 -16.54 13.72
N PRO A 417 -3.21 -17.09 13.44
CA PRO A 417 -2.01 -16.26 13.32
C PRO A 417 -2.23 -15.19 12.26
N LEU A 418 -2.00 -13.93 12.63
CA LEU A 418 -2.05 -12.80 11.70
C LEU A 418 -0.87 -12.86 10.74
N MET A 419 0.30 -13.21 11.27
CA MET A 419 1.49 -13.56 10.51
C MET A 419 2.39 -14.48 11.33
N LYS A 420 3.20 -15.30 10.64
CA LYS A 420 4.32 -16.02 11.23
C LYS A 420 5.60 -15.23 10.99
N ILE A 421 6.39 -15.05 12.04
CA ILE A 421 7.61 -14.24 12.00
C ILE A 421 8.81 -15.18 12.11
N TYR A 422 9.72 -15.11 11.15
CA TYR A 422 10.93 -15.92 11.11
C TYR A 422 12.15 -15.02 11.16
N THR A 423 13.02 -15.27 12.14
CA THR A 423 14.33 -14.60 12.25
C THR A 423 15.39 -15.38 11.48
N GLN A 424 16.61 -14.84 11.42
CA GLN A 424 17.77 -15.58 10.90
C GLN A 424 17.96 -16.95 11.59
N SER A 425 17.66 -17.04 12.89
CA SER A 425 17.77 -18.31 13.64
C SER A 425 16.68 -19.33 13.29
N ASP A 426 15.64 -18.91 12.56
CA ASP A 426 14.53 -19.77 12.13
C ASP A 426 14.63 -20.15 10.65
N LEU A 427 15.78 -19.94 10.00
CA LEU A 427 15.96 -20.19 8.56
C LEU A 427 15.51 -21.59 8.12
N ALA A 428 15.90 -22.63 8.86
CA ALA A 428 15.48 -24.01 8.57
C ALA A 428 13.96 -24.20 8.67
N LYS A 429 13.32 -23.59 9.68
CA LYS A 429 11.85 -23.62 9.84
C LYS A 429 11.15 -22.88 8.70
N TYR A 430 11.72 -21.74 8.29
CA TYR A 430 11.21 -20.95 7.17
C TYR A 430 11.31 -21.72 5.84
N ILE A 431 12.46 -22.35 5.56
CA ILE A 431 12.66 -23.20 4.39
C ILE A 431 11.64 -24.34 4.38
N PHE A 432 11.55 -25.11 5.47
CA PHE A 432 10.59 -26.20 5.60
C PHE A 432 9.15 -25.75 5.40
N TYR A 433 8.77 -24.63 6.03
CA TYR A 433 7.44 -24.05 5.87
C TYR A 433 7.16 -23.75 4.39
N THR A 434 8.07 -23.06 3.71
CA THR A 434 7.86 -22.68 2.30
C THR A 434 7.87 -23.87 1.33
N ASP A 435 8.67 -24.92 1.59
CA ASP A 435 8.64 -26.16 0.79
C ASP A 435 7.30 -26.89 0.90
N SER A 436 6.64 -26.82 2.06
CA SER A 436 5.33 -27.45 2.28
C SER A 436 4.18 -26.69 1.62
N MET A 437 4.41 -25.46 1.13
CA MET A 437 3.36 -24.61 0.56
C MET A 437 3.23 -24.83 -0.95
N PHE A 438 2.21 -25.60 -1.33
CA PHE A 438 1.81 -25.74 -2.73
C PHE A 438 0.60 -24.87 -3.05
N SER A 439 0.70 -24.08 -4.12
CA SER A 439 -0.41 -23.27 -4.64
C SER A 439 -0.66 -23.57 -6.11
N LYS A 440 -1.93 -23.80 -6.46
CA LYS A 440 -2.38 -23.87 -7.86
C LYS A 440 -2.56 -22.50 -8.50
N SER A 441 -2.53 -21.43 -7.71
CA SER A 441 -2.75 -20.06 -8.20
C SER A 441 -1.50 -19.44 -8.82
N GLY A 442 -0.35 -20.11 -8.73
CA GLY A 442 0.94 -19.62 -9.21
C GLY A 442 1.68 -18.78 -8.18
N ILE A 443 2.81 -18.21 -8.63
CA ILE A 443 3.67 -17.34 -7.85
C ILE A 443 3.83 -15.97 -8.51
N ILE A 444 3.84 -14.91 -7.69
CA ILE A 444 4.32 -13.59 -8.09
C ILE A 444 5.45 -13.22 -7.13
N THR A 445 6.64 -12.93 -7.64
CA THR A 445 7.74 -12.43 -6.83
C THR A 445 8.06 -10.98 -7.20
N MET A 446 8.46 -10.21 -6.21
CA MET A 446 9.07 -8.90 -6.39
C MET A 446 10.41 -8.94 -5.69
N LEU A 447 11.48 -8.98 -6.49
CA LEU A 447 12.83 -9.23 -6.03
C LEU A 447 13.76 -8.08 -6.42
N ASN A 448 14.89 -8.05 -5.72
CA ASN A 448 15.89 -6.99 -5.81
C ASN A 448 16.99 -7.31 -6.83
N SER A 449 17.02 -8.55 -7.31
CA SER A 449 17.94 -9.10 -8.29
C SER A 449 17.32 -10.35 -8.90
N LEU A 450 17.96 -10.91 -9.92
CA LEU A 450 17.59 -12.22 -10.47
C LEU A 450 17.45 -13.26 -9.34
N SER A 451 16.40 -14.07 -9.41
CA SER A 451 16.09 -15.08 -8.40
C SER A 451 17.16 -16.16 -8.37
N ILE A 452 17.69 -16.47 -7.19
CA ILE A 452 18.64 -17.58 -7.01
C ILE A 452 18.07 -18.92 -7.49
N ALA A 453 16.75 -19.07 -7.63
CA ALA A 453 16.14 -20.25 -8.23
C ALA A 453 16.69 -20.58 -9.62
N PHE A 454 17.08 -19.55 -10.39
CA PHE A 454 17.63 -19.69 -11.74
C PHE A 454 19.16 -19.68 -11.76
N MET A 455 19.82 -19.72 -10.60
CA MET A 455 21.27 -19.82 -10.56
C MET A 455 21.72 -21.24 -10.96
N PRO A 456 22.58 -21.40 -11.99
CA PRO A 456 23.19 -22.70 -12.28
C PRO A 456 24.06 -23.15 -11.10
N ASN A 457 24.10 -24.46 -10.85
CA ASN A 457 24.85 -24.99 -9.71
C ASN A 457 26.35 -24.67 -9.82
N GLU A 458 26.96 -24.82 -11.00
CA GLU A 458 28.39 -24.50 -11.16
C GLU A 458 28.68 -23.00 -10.94
N THR A 459 27.76 -22.12 -11.35
CA THR A 459 27.88 -20.67 -11.12
C THR A 459 27.81 -20.36 -9.63
N LEU A 460 26.85 -20.94 -8.91
CA LEU A 460 26.76 -20.77 -7.45
C LEU A 460 28.05 -21.26 -6.77
N ASP A 461 28.52 -22.45 -7.12
CA ASP A 461 29.75 -23.03 -6.56
C ASP A 461 30.97 -22.15 -6.82
N SER A 462 31.09 -21.58 -8.03
CA SER A 462 32.13 -20.60 -8.37
C SER A 462 32.06 -19.36 -7.48
N MET A 463 30.85 -18.80 -7.29
CA MET A 463 30.65 -17.62 -6.46
C MET A 463 30.97 -17.90 -4.99
N LEU A 464 30.55 -19.04 -4.45
CA LEU A 464 30.80 -19.40 -3.05
C LEU A 464 32.29 -19.61 -2.73
N LYS A 465 33.12 -19.98 -3.72
CA LYS A 465 34.58 -20.09 -3.54
C LYS A 465 35.27 -18.75 -3.29
N LYS A 466 34.63 -17.62 -3.61
CA LYS A 466 35.18 -16.26 -3.41
C LYS A 466 35.11 -15.78 -1.97
N VAL A 467 34.36 -16.49 -1.11
CA VAL A 467 34.09 -16.11 0.27
C VAL A 467 34.40 -17.25 1.22
N GLN A 468 34.82 -16.92 2.43
CA GLN A 468 34.99 -17.91 3.49
C GLN A 468 33.63 -18.17 4.14
N LEU A 469 33.23 -19.45 4.10
CA LEU A 469 31.96 -19.94 4.63
C LEU A 469 32.21 -21.20 5.47
N THR A 470 31.48 -21.34 6.57
CA THR A 470 31.43 -22.61 7.31
C THR A 470 30.65 -23.65 6.51
N ASP A 471 30.78 -24.93 6.88
CA ASP A 471 30.02 -25.99 6.21
C ASP A 471 28.51 -25.82 6.44
N GLU A 472 28.10 -25.40 7.65
CA GLU A 472 26.71 -25.05 7.97
C GLU A 472 26.19 -23.89 7.11
N GLU A 473 26.98 -22.84 6.90
CA GLU A 473 26.59 -21.71 6.04
C GLU A 473 26.39 -22.16 4.59
N LYS A 474 27.29 -23.02 4.07
CA LYS A 474 27.15 -23.58 2.72
C LYS A 474 25.90 -24.44 2.60
N GLU A 475 25.66 -25.34 3.56
CA GLU A 475 24.47 -26.19 3.59
C GLU A 475 23.19 -25.35 3.59
N ASN A 476 23.14 -24.29 4.40
CA ASN A 476 22.01 -23.35 4.42
C ASN A 476 21.80 -22.64 3.08
N ILE A 477 22.87 -22.24 2.39
CA ILE A 477 22.80 -21.63 1.05
C ILE A 477 22.25 -22.62 0.03
N TYR A 478 22.75 -23.85 0.01
CA TYR A 478 22.25 -24.88 -0.91
C TYR A 478 20.81 -25.27 -0.62
N ALA A 479 20.42 -25.40 0.65
CA ALA A 479 19.05 -25.66 1.07
C ALA A 479 18.11 -24.54 0.61
N PHE A 480 18.50 -23.28 0.83
CA PHE A 480 17.73 -22.13 0.37
C PHE A 480 17.62 -22.08 -1.16
N HIS A 481 18.71 -22.33 -1.89
CA HIS A 481 18.72 -22.41 -3.35
C HIS A 481 17.77 -23.50 -3.87
N SER A 482 17.83 -24.71 -3.29
CA SER A 482 16.96 -25.83 -3.64
C SER A 482 15.49 -25.52 -3.36
N ASN A 483 15.19 -24.92 -2.21
CA ASN A 483 13.85 -24.47 -1.85
C ASN A 483 13.29 -23.46 -2.86
N ARG A 484 14.08 -22.46 -3.27
CA ARG A 484 13.67 -21.51 -4.31
C ARG A 484 13.44 -22.21 -5.66
N LYS A 485 14.29 -23.17 -6.06
CA LYS A 485 14.06 -24.00 -7.25
C LYS A 485 12.73 -24.75 -7.19
N ASN A 486 12.44 -25.41 -6.07
CA ASN A 486 11.18 -26.15 -5.86
C ASN A 486 9.96 -25.25 -5.97
N LEU A 487 10.03 -24.05 -5.40
CA LEU A 487 8.96 -23.07 -5.45
C LEU A 487 8.59 -22.68 -6.90
N TYR A 488 9.59 -22.37 -7.74
CA TYR A 488 9.35 -22.07 -9.16
C TYR A 488 8.90 -23.28 -9.96
N ASN A 489 9.50 -24.46 -9.74
CA ASN A 489 9.09 -25.69 -10.40
C ASN A 489 7.61 -26.02 -10.15
N ASN A 490 7.14 -25.81 -8.92
CA ASN A 490 5.73 -25.97 -8.57
C ASN A 490 4.84 -24.93 -9.28
N ALA A 491 5.26 -23.67 -9.34
CA ALA A 491 4.53 -22.62 -10.05
C ALA A 491 4.48 -22.83 -11.57
N PHE A 492 5.55 -23.34 -12.18
CA PHE A 492 5.57 -23.69 -13.61
C PHE A 492 4.61 -24.83 -13.93
N ARG A 493 4.51 -25.84 -13.05
CA ARG A 493 3.48 -26.90 -13.17
C ARG A 493 2.05 -26.35 -13.11
N ALA A 494 1.82 -25.28 -12.34
CA ALA A 494 0.54 -24.58 -12.28
C ALA A 494 0.33 -23.59 -13.46
N GLY A 495 1.35 -23.36 -14.29
CA GLY A 495 1.30 -22.50 -15.47
C GLY A 495 1.25 -21.00 -15.18
N LYS A 496 1.62 -20.57 -13.97
CA LYS A 496 1.55 -19.15 -13.55
C LYS A 496 2.74 -18.78 -12.68
N ALA A 497 3.71 -18.09 -13.24
CA ALA A 497 4.83 -17.51 -12.51
C ALA A 497 5.13 -16.11 -13.04
N SER A 498 5.32 -15.14 -12.16
CA SER A 498 5.70 -13.79 -12.56
C SER A 498 6.80 -13.25 -11.66
N ASP A 499 7.87 -12.74 -12.24
CA ASP A 499 8.91 -12.01 -11.53
C ASP A 499 8.84 -10.52 -11.85
N ILE A 500 8.87 -9.69 -10.81
CA ILE A 500 8.91 -8.23 -10.90
C ILE A 500 10.29 -7.79 -10.38
N ILE A 501 11.21 -7.50 -11.30
CA ILE A 501 12.63 -7.29 -10.98
C ILE A 501 13.13 -6.10 -11.80
N PRO A 502 13.79 -5.10 -11.19
CA PRO A 502 14.54 -4.13 -11.96
C PRO A 502 15.87 -4.74 -12.39
N LEU A 503 16.12 -4.79 -13.69
CA LEU A 503 17.41 -5.18 -14.22
C LEU A 503 18.44 -4.07 -13.97
N PRO A 504 19.70 -4.41 -13.60
CA PRO A 504 20.77 -3.44 -13.45
C PRO A 504 21.12 -2.80 -14.81
N LYS A 505 22.02 -1.82 -14.84
CA LYS A 505 22.62 -1.44 -16.13
C LYS A 505 23.70 -2.46 -16.50
N PRO A 506 23.90 -2.81 -17.79
CA PRO A 506 25.00 -3.68 -18.19
C PRO A 506 26.36 -3.21 -17.66
N ALA A 507 26.63 -1.89 -17.72
CA ALA A 507 27.85 -1.29 -17.18
C ALA A 507 28.03 -1.53 -15.66
N ASP A 508 26.95 -1.55 -14.86
CA ASP A 508 27.05 -1.81 -13.43
C ASP A 508 27.45 -3.27 -13.13
N VAL A 509 27.10 -4.21 -14.02
CA VAL A 509 27.57 -5.60 -13.95
C VAL A 509 29.06 -5.67 -14.27
N GLU A 510 29.50 -5.00 -15.33
CA GLU A 510 30.91 -4.97 -15.75
C GLU A 510 31.82 -4.31 -14.72
N GLU A 511 31.34 -3.28 -14.02
CA GLU A 511 32.04 -2.61 -12.94
C GLU A 511 31.97 -3.37 -11.58
N GLY A 512 31.34 -4.55 -11.53
CA GLY A 512 31.25 -5.38 -10.33
C GLY A 512 30.34 -4.81 -9.22
N LYS A 513 29.43 -3.90 -9.56
CA LYS A 513 28.48 -3.28 -8.60
C LYS A 513 27.28 -4.17 -8.29
N VAL A 514 27.02 -5.17 -9.13
CA VAL A 514 25.91 -6.13 -8.95
C VAL A 514 26.41 -7.33 -8.16
N SER A 515 25.67 -7.72 -7.12
CA SER A 515 26.04 -8.83 -6.23
C SER A 515 24.89 -9.80 -6.03
N LEU A 516 25.21 -11.08 -5.86
CA LEU A 516 24.30 -12.06 -5.27
C LEU A 516 24.11 -11.70 -3.79
N ASN A 517 22.90 -11.34 -3.41
CA ASN A 517 22.54 -11.00 -2.04
C ASN A 517 22.07 -12.25 -1.29
N LEU A 518 22.85 -12.68 -0.29
CA LEU A 518 22.54 -13.79 0.60
C LEU A 518 22.44 -13.33 2.07
N GLU A 519 22.13 -12.05 2.28
CA GLU A 519 22.07 -11.49 3.64
C GLU A 519 21.00 -12.16 4.51
N ASN A 520 19.93 -12.70 3.90
CA ASN A 520 18.89 -13.48 4.58
C ASN A 520 19.43 -14.75 5.26
N ILE A 521 20.60 -15.23 4.84
CA ILE A 521 21.25 -16.43 5.37
C ILE A 521 22.34 -16.03 6.35
N ARG A 522 23.23 -15.13 5.92
CA ARG A 522 24.31 -14.58 6.75
C ARG A 522 24.40 -13.08 6.57
N SER A 523 24.27 -12.34 7.67
CA SER A 523 24.39 -10.88 7.68
C SER A 523 25.65 -10.41 6.94
N GLY A 524 25.49 -9.44 6.03
CA GLY A 524 26.57 -8.88 5.22
C GLY A 524 27.07 -9.77 4.08
N LEU A 525 26.52 -10.98 3.86
CA LEU A 525 26.96 -11.84 2.77
C LEU A 525 26.42 -11.36 1.41
N ARG A 526 27.25 -10.59 0.71
CA ARG A 526 27.07 -10.21 -0.69
C ARG A 526 28.27 -10.65 -1.50
N ILE A 527 28.02 -11.31 -2.63
CA ILE A 527 29.08 -11.83 -3.51
C ILE A 527 28.98 -11.11 -4.87
N PRO A 528 29.94 -10.25 -5.23
CA PRO A 528 29.95 -9.59 -6.53
C PRO A 528 30.00 -10.58 -7.69
N TYR A 529 29.16 -10.34 -8.69
CA TYR A 529 29.21 -11.10 -9.94
C TYR A 529 30.44 -10.72 -10.76
N THR A 530 31.05 -11.70 -11.43
CA THR A 530 31.78 -11.39 -12.68
C THR A 530 30.80 -11.28 -13.84
N LYS A 531 31.26 -10.71 -14.96
CA LYS A 531 30.48 -10.66 -16.20
C LYS A 531 30.00 -12.06 -16.61
N GLU A 532 30.89 -13.05 -16.58
CA GLU A 532 30.59 -14.43 -16.99
C GLU A 532 29.57 -15.12 -16.08
N GLU A 533 29.64 -14.88 -14.77
CA GLU A 533 28.68 -15.43 -13.81
C GLU A 533 27.29 -14.82 -14.00
N TYR A 534 27.21 -13.50 -14.20
CA TYR A 534 25.94 -12.84 -14.47
C TYR A 534 25.34 -13.29 -15.80
N MET A 535 26.16 -13.41 -16.85
CA MET A 535 25.76 -14.00 -18.14
C MET A 535 25.19 -15.40 -17.96
N SER A 536 25.86 -16.24 -17.16
CA SER A 536 25.41 -17.61 -16.88
C SER A 536 24.03 -17.62 -16.21
N HIS A 537 23.81 -16.75 -15.22
CA HIS A 537 22.52 -16.59 -14.56
C HIS A 537 21.43 -16.09 -15.53
N VAL A 538 21.73 -15.06 -16.34
CA VAL A 538 20.80 -14.53 -17.35
C VAL A 538 20.41 -15.58 -18.39
N ARG A 539 21.36 -16.42 -18.85
CA ARG A 539 21.05 -17.53 -19.77
C ARG A 539 20.03 -18.50 -19.18
N SER A 540 20.15 -18.84 -17.89
CA SER A 540 19.19 -19.71 -17.23
C SER A 540 17.82 -19.06 -17.06
N VAL A 541 17.76 -17.75 -16.82
CA VAL A 541 16.48 -17.00 -16.78
C VAL A 541 15.82 -16.97 -18.16
N LEU A 542 16.60 -16.73 -19.21
CA LEU A 542 16.12 -16.78 -20.60
C LEU A 542 15.62 -18.17 -20.99
N ASP A 543 16.30 -19.24 -20.57
CA ASP A 543 15.85 -20.60 -20.81
C ASP A 543 14.52 -20.88 -20.12
N ALA A 544 14.37 -20.50 -18.84
CA ALA A 544 13.11 -20.58 -18.13
C ALA A 544 12.00 -19.77 -18.83
N LEU A 545 12.33 -18.56 -19.29
CA LEU A 545 11.44 -17.68 -20.05
C LEU A 545 11.13 -18.21 -21.45
N ARG A 546 11.90 -19.13 -22.04
CA ARG A 546 11.56 -19.72 -23.34
C ARG A 546 10.77 -21.01 -23.20
N THR A 547 11.11 -21.82 -22.21
CA THR A 547 10.52 -23.14 -21.98
C THR A 547 9.16 -23.08 -21.28
N ASN A 548 8.91 -22.08 -20.42
CA ASN A 548 7.69 -21.99 -19.63
C ASN A 548 6.77 -20.87 -20.13
N THR A 549 5.74 -21.20 -20.90
CA THR A 549 4.81 -20.20 -21.49
C THR A 549 4.12 -19.33 -20.44
N GLY A 550 3.85 -19.88 -19.25
CA GLY A 550 3.25 -19.18 -18.12
C GLY A 550 4.21 -18.36 -17.23
N TYR A 551 5.51 -18.30 -17.57
CA TYR A 551 6.47 -17.45 -16.88
C TYR A 551 6.52 -16.06 -17.51
N ASN A 552 6.29 -15.03 -16.70
CA ASN A 552 6.42 -13.62 -17.07
C ASN A 552 7.55 -12.97 -16.27
N PHE A 553 8.33 -12.13 -16.93
CA PHE A 553 9.36 -11.32 -16.28
C PHE A 553 9.06 -9.86 -16.57
N ILE A 554 8.87 -9.06 -15.53
CA ILE A 554 8.53 -7.64 -15.61
C ILE A 554 9.75 -6.84 -15.18
N ASN A 555 10.37 -6.15 -16.14
CA ASN A 555 11.52 -5.30 -15.87
C ASN A 555 11.06 -3.92 -15.37
N LEU A 556 11.20 -3.69 -14.06
CA LEU A 556 10.97 -2.38 -13.46
C LEU A 556 12.05 -1.37 -13.85
N PRO A 557 11.71 -0.07 -13.94
CA PRO A 557 12.71 0.96 -14.17
C PRO A 557 13.64 1.14 -12.97
N GLU A 558 13.13 0.94 -11.75
CA GLU A 558 13.87 1.09 -10.49
C GLU A 558 13.28 0.20 -9.40
N MET A 559 14.08 -0.01 -8.35
CA MET A 559 13.75 -0.77 -7.14
C MET A 559 12.70 -0.06 -6.28
N PRO A 560 11.53 -0.67 -6.02
CA PRO A 560 10.52 -0.07 -5.12
C PRO A 560 11.02 0.03 -3.67
N PHE A 561 11.67 -1.03 -3.19
CA PHE A 561 12.25 -1.17 -1.84
C PHE A 561 13.68 -1.69 -1.97
N LEU A 562 14.60 -1.20 -1.15
CA LEU A 562 16.03 -1.54 -1.29
C LEU A 562 16.38 -2.88 -0.62
N ASN A 563 15.68 -3.22 0.46
CA ASN A 563 15.98 -4.32 1.35
C ASN A 563 14.81 -5.31 1.48
N VAL A 564 13.63 -4.99 0.95
CA VAL A 564 12.42 -5.81 1.07
C VAL A 564 12.12 -6.57 -0.22
N GLN A 565 11.84 -7.86 -0.08
CA GLN A 565 11.35 -8.75 -1.13
C GLN A 565 9.94 -9.20 -0.79
N ILE A 566 9.11 -9.42 -1.82
CA ILE A 566 7.74 -9.93 -1.66
C ILE A 566 7.58 -11.21 -2.49
N ILE A 567 6.96 -12.21 -1.89
CA ILE A 567 6.58 -13.44 -2.57
C ILE A 567 5.11 -13.72 -2.28
N LEU A 568 4.30 -13.72 -3.34
CA LEU A 568 2.90 -14.15 -3.30
C LEU A 568 2.81 -15.56 -3.83
N ASN A 569 2.42 -16.50 -2.97
CA ASN A 569 2.21 -17.89 -3.33
C ASN A 569 0.76 -18.28 -2.99
N GLY A 570 -0.15 -18.08 -3.95
CA GLY A 570 -1.59 -18.22 -3.69
C GLY A 570 -2.13 -17.19 -2.69
N ASP A 571 -2.61 -17.67 -1.55
CA ASP A 571 -3.21 -16.84 -0.49
C ASP A 571 -2.22 -16.48 0.63
N ILE A 572 -0.93 -16.72 0.39
CA ILE A 572 0.14 -16.45 1.33
C ILE A 572 1.06 -15.37 0.76
N VAL A 573 1.33 -14.35 1.57
CA VAL A 573 2.34 -13.33 1.30
C VAL A 573 3.55 -13.57 2.18
N THR A 574 4.74 -13.59 1.61
CA THR A 574 5.97 -13.42 2.37
C THR A 574 6.55 -12.05 2.11
N VAL A 575 6.80 -11.29 3.17
CA VAL A 575 7.59 -10.05 3.14
C VAL A 575 8.91 -10.32 3.85
N ALA A 576 10.01 -10.33 3.11
CA ALA A 576 11.34 -10.63 3.64
C ALA A 576 12.24 -9.39 3.59
N LYS A 577 12.82 -9.03 4.72
CA LYS A 577 13.79 -7.94 4.86
C LYS A 577 15.20 -8.53 4.95
N SER A 578 16.09 -8.05 4.07
CA SER A 578 17.43 -8.59 3.89
C SER A 578 18.52 -7.95 4.72
N ASN A 579 18.41 -6.66 5.06
CA ASN A 579 19.35 -5.99 5.95
C ASN A 579 18.93 -6.14 7.42
N THR A 580 19.84 -5.91 8.36
CA THR A 580 19.60 -6.09 9.80
C THR A 580 18.42 -5.25 10.34
N PRO A 581 17.49 -5.84 11.12
CA PRO A 581 17.40 -7.27 11.43
C PRO A 581 16.84 -8.03 10.22
N GLN A 582 17.46 -9.17 9.91
CA GLN A 582 16.95 -10.10 8.90
C GLN A 582 15.70 -10.78 9.44
N ILE A 583 14.59 -10.62 8.73
CA ILE A 583 13.31 -11.13 9.18
C ILE A 583 12.37 -11.40 8.00
N ALA A 584 11.57 -12.45 8.12
CA ALA A 584 10.52 -12.77 7.16
C ALA A 584 9.16 -12.84 7.87
N PHE A 585 8.20 -12.09 7.35
CA PHE A 585 6.80 -12.12 7.74
C PHE A 585 6.03 -12.96 6.74
N VAL A 586 5.42 -14.05 7.19
CA VAL A 586 4.51 -14.88 6.40
C VAL A 586 3.08 -14.57 6.82
N ILE A 587 2.34 -13.91 5.95
CA ILE A 587 0.99 -13.42 6.18
C ILE A 587 0.00 -14.30 5.43
N SER A 588 -1.05 -14.76 6.12
CA SER A 588 -2.15 -15.56 5.55
C SER A 588 -3.52 -14.94 5.76
N ASN A 589 -3.60 -13.75 6.38
CA ASN A 589 -4.85 -13.04 6.55
C ASN A 589 -5.42 -12.64 5.17
N PRO A 590 -6.69 -12.99 4.84
CA PRO A 590 -7.25 -12.75 3.51
C PRO A 590 -7.26 -11.28 3.07
N PHE A 591 -7.52 -10.33 3.98
CA PHE A 591 -7.58 -8.91 3.66
C PHE A 591 -6.20 -8.34 3.35
N LEU A 592 -5.18 -8.67 4.16
CA LEU A 592 -3.80 -8.29 3.89
C LEU A 592 -3.32 -8.92 2.58
N THR A 593 -3.51 -10.24 2.45
CA THR A 593 -3.13 -10.96 1.23
C THR A 593 -3.74 -10.32 -0.02
N GLN A 594 -5.02 -9.94 0.02
CA GLN A 594 -5.66 -9.27 -1.09
C GLN A 594 -5.04 -7.90 -1.38
N ALA A 595 -4.76 -7.09 -0.35
CA ALA A 595 -4.11 -5.79 -0.53
C ALA A 595 -2.72 -5.91 -1.21
N PHE A 596 -1.93 -6.92 -0.83
CA PHE A 596 -0.64 -7.20 -1.47
C PHE A 596 -0.80 -7.70 -2.93
N LYS A 597 -1.82 -8.50 -3.21
CA LYS A 597 -2.16 -8.92 -4.58
C LYS A 597 -2.56 -7.72 -5.44
N ASP A 598 -3.36 -6.81 -4.91
CA ASP A 598 -3.78 -5.60 -5.64
C ASP A 598 -2.57 -4.70 -5.95
N TYR A 599 -1.69 -4.49 -4.96
CA TYR A 599 -0.44 -3.74 -5.12
C TYR A 599 0.47 -4.32 -6.22
N THR A 600 0.75 -5.63 -6.16
CA THR A 600 1.60 -6.28 -7.17
C THR A 600 0.95 -6.33 -8.55
N LYS A 601 -0.37 -6.54 -8.62
CA LYS A 601 -1.11 -6.52 -9.89
C LYS A 601 -1.02 -5.16 -10.58
N LYS A 602 -1.11 -4.05 -9.85
CA LYS A 602 -0.88 -2.71 -10.40
C LYS A 602 0.48 -2.58 -11.08
N LEU A 603 1.54 -3.09 -10.43
CA LEU A 603 2.88 -3.07 -11.02
C LEU A 603 2.97 -3.95 -12.27
N LEU A 604 2.37 -5.15 -12.24
CA LEU A 604 2.30 -6.04 -13.40
C LEU A 604 1.59 -5.37 -14.58
N ASP A 605 0.41 -4.78 -14.35
CA ASP A 605 -0.39 -4.14 -15.39
C ASP A 605 0.31 -2.90 -15.96
N LYS A 606 0.96 -2.11 -15.10
CA LYS A 606 1.62 -0.85 -15.47
C LYS A 606 2.91 -1.06 -16.26
N TYR A 607 3.72 -2.04 -15.87
CA TYR A 607 5.04 -2.30 -16.46
C TYR A 607 5.06 -3.52 -17.37
N TYR A 608 3.88 -4.01 -17.77
CA TYR A 608 3.76 -5.13 -18.69
C TYR A 608 4.61 -4.89 -19.95
N GLN A 609 5.43 -5.87 -20.28
CA GLN A 609 6.34 -5.87 -21.43
C GLN A 609 6.11 -7.15 -22.21
N GLY A 610 6.16 -7.05 -23.54
CA GLY A 610 6.05 -8.23 -24.40
C GLY A 610 7.21 -9.19 -24.12
N ARG A 611 6.95 -10.49 -24.22
CA ARG A 611 7.98 -11.53 -24.00
C ARG A 611 9.22 -11.30 -24.87
N SER A 612 9.03 -10.92 -26.13
CA SER A 612 10.11 -10.58 -27.06
C SER A 612 10.97 -9.42 -26.58
N ASP A 613 10.35 -8.38 -26.01
CA ASP A 613 11.05 -7.19 -25.54
C ASP A 613 11.91 -7.52 -24.32
N ILE A 614 11.40 -8.37 -23.43
CA ILE A 614 12.14 -8.87 -22.27
C ILE A 614 13.30 -9.77 -22.71
N GLU A 615 13.06 -10.69 -23.64
CA GLU A 615 14.12 -11.54 -24.19
C GLU A 615 15.24 -10.70 -24.82
N GLN A 616 14.89 -9.65 -25.55
CA GLN A 616 15.85 -8.71 -26.11
C GLN A 616 16.66 -8.02 -25.01
N LYS A 617 15.99 -7.44 -24.00
CA LYS A 617 16.66 -6.79 -22.86
C LYS A 617 17.61 -7.71 -22.10
N LEU A 618 17.18 -8.96 -21.84
CA LEU A 618 18.04 -9.94 -21.18
C LEU A 618 19.21 -10.38 -22.09
N SER A 619 19.02 -10.37 -23.41
CA SER A 619 20.10 -10.70 -24.35
C SER A 619 21.20 -9.65 -24.40
N GLU A 620 20.95 -8.40 -23.99
CA GLU A 620 21.97 -7.34 -23.90
C GLU A 620 23.13 -7.70 -22.95
N TYR A 621 22.87 -8.54 -21.94
CA TYR A 621 23.91 -8.99 -21.01
C TYR A 621 24.79 -10.10 -21.58
N LEU A 622 24.40 -10.71 -22.72
CA LEU A 622 25.11 -11.85 -23.31
C LEU A 622 26.18 -11.44 -24.34
N VAL A 623 26.39 -10.13 -24.52
CA VAL A 623 27.31 -9.54 -25.50
C VAL A 623 28.68 -9.23 -24.93
#